data_AF-A0A0P6SDH4-F1
#
_entry.id   AF-A0A0P6SDH4-F1
#
_cell.length_a   1.000
_cell.length_b   1.000
_cell.length_c   1.000
_cell.angle_alpha   90.00
_cell.angle_beta   90.00
_cell.angle_gamma   90.00
#
_symmetry.space_group_name_H-M   'P 1'
#
loop_
_entity.id
_entity.type
_entity.pdbx_description
1 polymer ?
#
loop_
_entity_poly.entity_id
_entity_poly.type
_entity_poly.pdbx_seq_one_letter_code
_entity_poly.pdbx_strand_id
1 'polypeptide(L)'
;MTEIVIDLKRTGFPVKIGQVELWFDTSQERLIEFFDIEAEVSRRLNEYEKQIIEANLDKEIGDKGVTKEVAQSALDLEAKYLEINYDLLFGEGTFAQLYAKYTDKEALENTLETVCREIESKLKELAIEREEIVKQKAKKYKKG
;
A
#
# COMPACT_ATOMS: atom_id res chain seq x y z
N MET A 1 36.28 10.49 23.75
CA MET A 1 34.81 10.37 23.77
C MET A 1 34.49 8.92 23.50
N THR A 2 33.94 8.20 24.48
CA THR A 2 33.44 6.84 24.29
C THR A 2 31.98 6.94 23.85
N GLU A 3 31.68 6.46 22.65
CA GLU A 3 30.33 6.44 22.09
C GLU A 3 29.51 5.30 22.70
N ILE A 4 28.21 5.51 22.89
CA ILE A 4 27.25 4.46 23.26
C ILE A 4 26.64 3.93 21.97
N VAL A 5 26.88 2.66 21.66
CA VAL A 5 26.29 1.97 20.50
C VAL A 5 25.00 1.27 20.93
N ILE A 6 23.88 1.62 20.29
CA ILE A 6 22.56 1.01 20.52
C ILE A 6 22.09 0.36 19.21
N ASP A 7 21.83 -0.94 19.25
CA ASP A 7 21.34 -1.71 18.11
C ASP A 7 19.81 -1.61 18.00
N LEU A 8 19.29 -1.17 16.85
CA LEU A 8 17.86 -1.06 16.56
C LEU A 8 17.42 -2.25 15.70
N LYS A 9 16.62 -3.15 16.29
CA LYS A 9 16.06 -4.31 15.58
C LYS A 9 14.65 -4.01 15.09
N ARG A 10 14.47 -3.92 13.77
CA ARG A 10 13.16 -3.74 13.13
C ARG A 10 12.37 -5.04 13.18
N THR A 11 11.07 -4.94 13.44
CA THR A 11 10.10 -6.04 13.24
C THR A 11 9.74 -6.12 11.77
N GLY A 12 9.60 -7.34 11.24
CA GLY A 12 9.21 -7.57 9.86
C GLY A 12 10.13 -8.51 9.10
N PHE A 13 10.02 -8.45 7.78
CA PHE A 13 10.86 -9.25 6.87
C PHE A 13 11.11 -8.51 5.55
N PRO A 14 12.25 -8.81 4.89
CA PRO A 14 12.55 -8.22 3.60
C PRO A 14 11.65 -8.80 2.51
N VAL A 15 11.23 -7.95 1.58
CA VAL A 15 10.52 -8.33 0.35
C VAL A 15 11.29 -7.78 -0.83
N LYS A 16 11.58 -8.64 -1.82
CA LYS A 16 12.34 -8.26 -3.00
C LYS A 16 11.46 -8.32 -4.24
N ILE A 17 11.28 -7.18 -4.89
CA ILE A 17 10.54 -7.06 -6.15
C ILE A 17 11.56 -6.75 -7.24
N GLY A 18 11.96 -7.78 -7.99
CA GLY A 18 13.06 -7.68 -8.96
C GLY A 18 14.36 -7.20 -8.30
N GLN A 19 14.78 -5.98 -8.62
CA GLN A 19 16.00 -5.35 -8.09
C GLN A 19 15.74 -4.41 -6.91
N VAL A 20 14.47 -4.18 -6.54
CA VAL A 20 14.11 -3.29 -5.44
C VAL A 20 13.92 -4.11 -4.17
N GLU A 21 14.63 -3.73 -3.11
CA GLU A 21 14.52 -4.34 -1.79
C GLU A 21 13.69 -3.45 -0.88
N LEU A 22 12.62 -4.03 -0.33
CA LEU A 22 11.63 -3.39 0.52
C LEU A 22 11.57 -4.13 1.87
N TRP A 23 10.92 -3.51 2.84
CA TRP A 23 10.71 -4.09 4.17
C TRP A 23 9.23 -4.10 4.51
N PHE A 24 8.67 -5.28 4.75
CA PHE A 24 7.32 -5.40 5.28
C PHE A 24 7.38 -5.36 6.80
N ASP A 25 6.85 -4.30 7.40
CA ASP A 25 6.84 -4.13 8.86
C ASP A 25 5.69 -4.92 9.50
N THR A 26 6.04 -5.76 10.48
CA THR A 26 5.08 -6.57 11.25
C THR A 26 4.86 -6.01 12.66
N SER A 27 5.10 -4.72 12.89
CA SER A 27 4.65 -4.02 14.08
C SER A 27 3.13 -4.14 14.23
N GLN A 28 2.60 -4.09 15.45
CA GLN A 28 1.17 -4.27 15.69
C GLN A 28 0.35 -3.17 15.01
N GLU A 29 0.87 -1.95 14.98
CA GLU A 29 0.30 -0.80 14.30
C GLU A 29 0.15 -1.10 12.81
N ARG A 30 1.23 -1.56 12.17
CA ARG A 30 1.23 -1.85 10.74
C ARG A 30 0.37 -3.05 10.36
N LEU A 31 0.38 -4.11 11.17
CA LEU A 31 -0.45 -5.29 10.92
C LEU A 31 -1.95 -4.96 10.96
N ILE A 32 -2.38 -4.05 11.84
CA ILE A 32 -3.77 -3.60 11.88
C ILE A 32 -4.14 -2.87 10.59
N GLU A 33 -3.30 -1.96 10.12
CA GLU A 33 -3.52 -1.28 8.83
C GLU A 33 -3.55 -2.29 7.67
N PHE A 34 -2.64 -3.25 7.67
CA PHE A 34 -2.58 -4.30 6.65
C PHE A 34 -3.86 -5.15 6.59
N PHE A 35 -4.42 -5.55 7.74
CA PHE A 35 -5.65 -6.35 7.76
C PHE A 35 -6.91 -5.59 7.32
N ASP A 36 -6.83 -4.26 7.25
CA ASP A 36 -7.89 -3.38 6.77
C ASP A 36 -7.49 -2.68 5.45
N ILE A 37 -6.46 -3.18 4.75
CA ILE A 37 -5.87 -2.53 3.59
C ILE A 37 -6.87 -2.29 2.46
N GLU A 38 -7.79 -3.22 2.20
CA GLU A 38 -8.83 -3.05 1.17
C GLU A 38 -9.75 -1.86 1.47
N ALA A 39 -10.13 -1.69 2.73
CA ALA A 39 -10.96 -0.57 3.17
C ALA A 39 -10.21 0.75 3.05
N GLU A 40 -8.93 0.76 3.40
CA GLU A 40 -8.08 1.95 3.31
C GLU A 40 -7.76 2.33 1.86
N VAL A 41 -7.49 1.36 0.98
CA VAL A 41 -7.35 1.54 -0.47
C VAL A 41 -8.62 2.18 -1.03
N SER A 42 -9.78 1.59 -0.74
CA SER A 42 -11.07 2.10 -1.20
C SER A 42 -11.33 3.53 -0.70
N ARG A 43 -11.01 3.82 0.57
CA ARG A 43 -11.15 5.16 1.15
C ARG A 43 -10.29 6.19 0.42
N ARG A 44 -8.99 5.92 0.25
CA ARG A 44 -8.04 6.84 -0.40
C ARG A 44 -8.35 7.03 -1.89
N LEU A 45 -8.81 5.99 -2.58
CA LEU A 45 -9.23 6.10 -3.98
C LEU A 45 -10.49 6.95 -4.13
N ASN A 46 -11.53 6.70 -3.33
CA ASN A 46 -12.74 7.51 -3.35
C ASN A 46 -12.45 9.00 -3.04
N GLU A 47 -11.50 9.27 -2.14
CA GLU A 47 -11.06 10.64 -1.84
C GLU A 47 -10.35 11.28 -3.03
N TYR A 48 -9.49 10.54 -3.74
CA TYR A 48 -8.85 11.00 -4.96
C TYR A 48 -9.86 11.25 -6.09
N GLU A 49 -10.80 10.33 -6.33
CA GLU A 49 -11.85 10.50 -7.34
C GLU A 49 -12.68 11.75 -7.08
N LYS A 50 -13.06 12.01 -5.82
CA LYS A 50 -13.76 13.25 -5.44
C LYS A 50 -12.94 14.48 -5.78
N GLN A 51 -11.64 14.50 -5.46
CA GLN A 51 -10.77 15.63 -5.81
C GLN A 51 -10.69 15.85 -7.32
N ILE A 52 -10.66 14.78 -8.12
CA ILE A 52 -10.67 14.88 -9.59
C ILE A 52 -12.01 15.43 -10.10
N ILE A 53 -13.14 14.96 -9.58
CA ILE A 53 -14.46 15.47 -9.95
C ILE A 53 -14.59 16.95 -9.57
N GLU A 54 -14.23 17.30 -8.34
CA GLU A 54 -14.28 18.68 -7.84
C GLU A 54 -13.40 19.63 -8.67
N ALA A 55 -12.19 19.19 -9.06
CA ALA A 55 -11.28 19.96 -9.90
C ALA A 55 -11.73 20.10 -11.37
N ASN A 56 -12.74 19.33 -11.80
CA ASN A 56 -13.27 19.34 -13.17
C ASN A 56 -14.75 19.74 -13.26
N LEU A 57 -15.38 20.16 -12.15
CA LEU A 57 -16.78 20.63 -12.10
C LEU A 57 -17.10 21.76 -13.09
N ASP A 58 -16.11 22.58 -13.44
CA ASP A 58 -16.25 23.70 -14.40
C ASP A 58 -15.99 23.30 -15.87
N LYS A 59 -15.66 22.03 -16.13
CA LYS A 59 -15.36 21.53 -17.48
C LYS A 59 -16.51 20.64 -17.94
N GLU A 60 -17.32 21.13 -18.87
CA GLU A 60 -18.35 20.31 -19.53
C GLU A 60 -17.71 19.06 -20.16
N ILE A 61 -18.01 17.89 -19.60
CA ILE A 61 -17.69 16.61 -20.24
C ILE A 61 -18.80 16.30 -21.24
N GLY A 62 -18.58 16.69 -22.49
CA GLY A 62 -19.48 16.39 -23.59
C GLY A 62 -19.48 14.91 -23.99
N ASP A 63 -20.62 14.47 -24.52
CA ASP A 63 -20.99 13.09 -24.86
C ASP A 63 -20.25 12.54 -26.11
N LYS A 64 -18.91 12.43 -26.05
CA LYS A 64 -18.06 12.06 -27.20
C LYS A 64 -17.19 10.82 -26.98
N GLY A 65 -17.78 9.65 -26.73
CA GLY A 65 -17.08 8.35 -26.85
C GLY A 65 -15.76 8.21 -26.07
N VAL A 66 -14.94 7.20 -26.39
CA VAL A 66 -13.62 7.01 -25.78
C VAL A 66 -12.64 8.03 -26.39
N THR A 67 -12.46 9.18 -25.73
CA THR A 67 -11.44 10.17 -26.11
C THR A 67 -10.09 9.84 -25.46
N LYS A 68 -9.01 10.46 -25.97
CA LYS A 68 -7.68 10.35 -25.38
C LYS A 68 -7.66 10.83 -23.92
N GLU A 69 -8.48 11.84 -23.59
CA GLU A 69 -8.63 12.33 -22.23
C GLU A 69 -9.25 11.28 -21.30
N VAL A 70 -10.29 10.57 -21.73
CA VAL A 70 -10.92 9.49 -20.96
C VAL A 70 -9.93 8.34 -20.71
N ALA A 71 -9.17 7.95 -21.73
CA ALA A 71 -8.13 6.94 -21.59
C ALA A 71 -7.00 7.37 -20.65
N GLN A 72 -6.58 8.64 -20.68
CA GLN A 72 -5.56 9.17 -19.78
C GLN A 72 -6.05 9.19 -18.32
N SER A 73 -7.30 9.61 -18.07
CA SER A 73 -7.89 9.58 -16.73
C SER A 73 -7.96 8.17 -16.15
N ALA A 74 -8.25 7.16 -16.97
CA ALA A 74 -8.21 5.76 -16.54
C ALA A 74 -6.79 5.32 -16.12
N LEU A 75 -5.77 5.68 -16.90
CA LEU A 75 -4.36 5.39 -16.60
C LEU A 75 -3.84 6.13 -15.35
N ASP A 76 -4.41 7.30 -15.04
CA ASP A 76 -4.07 8.07 -13.83
C ASP A 76 -4.71 7.44 -12.58
N LEU A 77 -5.96 6.95 -12.68
CA LEU A 77 -6.62 6.20 -11.62
C LEU A 77 -5.89 4.88 -11.33
N GLU A 78 -5.49 4.15 -12.37
CA GLU A 78 -4.70 2.93 -12.24
C GLU A 78 -3.36 3.21 -11.54
N ALA A 79 -2.65 4.28 -11.95
CA ALA A 79 -1.41 4.66 -11.28
C ALA A 79 -1.64 4.97 -9.80
N LYS A 80 -2.74 5.66 -9.48
CA LYS A 80 -3.07 6.01 -8.10
C LYS A 80 -3.46 4.79 -7.27
N TYR A 81 -4.16 3.83 -7.86
CA TYR A 81 -4.43 2.54 -7.25
C TYR A 81 -3.14 1.82 -6.87
N LEU A 82 -2.19 1.71 -7.79
CA LEU A 82 -0.90 1.08 -7.53
C LEU A 82 -0.10 1.84 -6.46
N GLU A 83 -0.09 3.18 -6.54
CA GLU A 83 0.54 4.05 -5.56
C GLU A 83 0.05 3.75 -4.14
N ILE A 84 -1.27 3.81 -3.95
CA ILE A 84 -1.88 3.60 -2.65
C ILE A 84 -1.55 2.19 -2.11
N ASN A 85 -1.66 1.16 -2.94
CA ASN A 85 -1.42 -0.21 -2.49
C ASN A 85 0.03 -0.46 -2.09
N TYR A 86 1.00 -0.11 -2.94
CA TYR A 86 2.41 -0.32 -2.63
C TYR A 86 2.86 0.49 -1.41
N ASP A 87 2.35 1.71 -1.26
CA ASP A 87 2.69 2.57 -0.13
C ASP A 87 2.04 2.09 1.18
N LEU A 88 0.81 1.57 1.13
CA LEU A 88 0.18 0.91 2.27
C LEU A 88 0.84 -0.41 2.67
N LEU A 89 1.54 -1.09 1.76
CA LEU A 89 2.30 -2.29 2.09
C LEU A 89 3.67 -1.94 2.71
N PHE A 90 4.45 -1.10 2.04
CA PHE A 90 5.88 -0.94 2.36
C PHE A 90 6.29 0.43 2.89
N GLY A 91 5.38 1.41 2.84
CA GLY A 91 5.58 2.78 3.28
C GLY A 91 5.48 3.77 2.14
N GLU A 92 5.16 5.02 2.47
CA GLU A 92 4.97 6.12 1.52
C GLU A 92 6.17 6.28 0.58
N GLY A 93 5.91 6.46 -0.72
CA GLY A 93 6.92 6.61 -1.77
C GLY A 93 7.46 5.30 -2.36
N THR A 94 6.96 4.14 -1.91
CA THR A 94 7.36 2.84 -2.45
C THR A 94 6.99 2.71 -3.92
N PHE A 95 5.79 3.12 -4.31
CA PHE A 95 5.40 3.05 -5.71
C PHE A 95 6.30 3.90 -6.60
N ALA A 96 6.64 5.11 -6.17
CA ALA A 96 7.56 5.98 -6.91
C ALA A 96 8.94 5.31 -7.09
N GLN A 97 9.44 4.62 -6.05
CA GLN A 97 10.68 3.86 -6.12
C GLN A 97 10.59 2.70 -7.13
N LEU A 98 9.50 1.94 -7.11
CA LEU A 98 9.27 0.83 -8.03
C LEU A 98 9.11 1.32 -9.47
N TYR A 99 8.29 2.35 -9.69
CA TYR A 99 8.00 2.90 -11.01
C TYR A 99 9.22 3.53 -11.68
N ALA A 100 10.15 4.09 -10.89
CA ALA A 100 11.44 4.57 -11.39
C ALA A 100 12.33 3.44 -11.96
N LYS A 101 12.08 2.18 -11.61
CA LYS A 101 12.79 1.00 -12.12
C LYS A 101 11.97 0.22 -13.14
N TYR A 102 10.66 0.16 -12.94
CA TYR A 102 9.71 -0.61 -13.71
C TYR A 102 8.57 0.31 -14.15
N THR A 103 8.72 0.95 -15.31
CA THR A 103 7.72 1.90 -15.83
C THR A 103 6.46 1.23 -16.39
N ASP A 104 6.44 -0.10 -16.42
CA ASP A 104 5.32 -0.90 -16.90
C ASP A 104 4.31 -1.09 -15.76
N LYS A 105 3.21 -0.32 -15.80
CA LYS A 105 2.16 -0.34 -14.76
C LYS A 105 1.42 -1.67 -14.73
N GLU A 106 1.15 -2.28 -15.88
CA GLU A 106 0.47 -3.57 -15.98
C GLU A 106 1.34 -4.66 -15.33
N ALA A 107 2.66 -4.63 -15.55
CA ALA A 107 3.58 -5.53 -14.86
C ALA A 107 3.59 -5.29 -13.34
N LEU A 108 3.55 -4.03 -12.89
CA LEU A 108 3.46 -3.69 -11.47
C LEU A 108 2.13 -4.12 -10.82
N GLU A 109 1.02 -4.03 -11.55
CA GLU A 109 -0.30 -4.50 -11.10
C GLU A 109 -0.31 -6.02 -10.94
N ASN A 110 0.11 -6.76 -11.96
CA ASN A 110 0.21 -8.22 -11.91
C ASN A 110 1.15 -8.69 -10.78
N THR A 111 2.20 -7.92 -10.50
CA THR A 111 3.15 -8.21 -9.42
C THR A 111 2.53 -7.97 -8.04
N LEU A 112 1.67 -6.95 -7.89
CA LEU A 112 1.06 -6.58 -6.61
C LEU A 112 0.24 -7.74 -6.02
N GLU A 113 -0.57 -8.42 -6.84
CA GLU A 113 -1.36 -9.57 -6.39
C GLU A 113 -0.46 -10.68 -5.82
N THR A 114 0.64 -10.97 -6.52
CA THR A 114 1.63 -11.95 -6.06
C THR A 114 2.28 -11.51 -4.76
N VAL A 115 2.65 -10.23 -4.63
CA VAL A 115 3.22 -9.69 -3.40
C VAL A 115 2.28 -9.84 -2.21
N CYS A 116 1.01 -9.49 -2.35
CA CYS A 116 0.01 -9.64 -1.29
C CYS A 116 -0.10 -11.10 -0.84
N ARG A 117 -0.22 -12.04 -1.80
CA ARG A 117 -0.32 -13.48 -1.52
C ARG A 117 0.93 -14.02 -0.78
N GLU A 118 2.13 -13.65 -1.22
CA GLU A 118 3.36 -14.11 -0.59
C GLU A 118 3.55 -13.50 0.81
N ILE A 119 3.15 -12.25 1.03
CA ILE A 119 3.13 -11.63 2.37
C ILE A 119 2.18 -12.38 3.29
N GLU A 120 0.95 -12.67 2.85
CA GLU A 120 -0.01 -13.45 3.64
C GLU A 120 0.52 -14.85 3.98
N SER A 121 1.12 -15.52 3.00
CA SER A 121 1.77 -16.82 3.21
C SER A 121 2.86 -16.70 4.28
N LYS A 122 3.70 -15.66 4.19
CA LYS A 122 4.79 -15.44 5.15
C LYS A 122 4.29 -15.13 6.55
N LEU A 123 3.20 -14.37 6.68
CA LEU A 123 2.57 -14.11 7.97
C LEU A 123 2.05 -15.39 8.62
N LYS A 124 1.46 -16.30 7.84
CA LYS A 124 1.04 -17.63 8.31
C LYS A 124 2.23 -18.48 8.78
N GLU A 125 3.33 -18.50 8.02
CA GLU A 125 4.58 -19.17 8.44
C GLU A 125 5.12 -18.64 9.78
N LEU A 126 4.99 -17.33 10.01
CA LEU A 126 5.41 -16.67 11.24
C LEU A 126 4.38 -16.79 12.38
N ALA A 127 3.27 -17.50 12.17
CA ALA A 127 2.14 -17.60 13.10
C ALA A 127 1.60 -16.23 13.54
N ILE A 128 1.65 -15.24 12.64
CA ILE A 128 1.08 -13.91 12.87
C ILE A 128 -0.34 -13.92 12.34
N GLU A 129 -1.30 -13.95 13.27
CA GLU A 129 -2.73 -14.01 12.97
C GLU A 129 -3.47 -12.74 13.41
N ARG A 130 -4.41 -12.28 12.57
CA ARG A 130 -5.24 -11.10 12.84
C ARG A 130 -5.90 -11.13 14.21
N GLU A 131 -6.47 -12.28 14.58
CA GLU A 131 -7.21 -12.43 15.83
C GLU A 131 -6.31 -12.19 17.06
N GLU A 132 -5.08 -12.70 17.03
CA GLU A 132 -4.15 -12.54 18.15
C GLU A 132 -3.63 -11.11 18.26
N ILE A 133 -3.37 -10.43 17.15
CA ILE A 133 -2.97 -9.00 17.16
C ILE A 133 -4.09 -8.14 17.76
N VAL A 134 -5.33 -8.35 17.33
CA VAL A 134 -6.50 -7.62 17.86
C VAL A 134 -6.71 -7.91 19.35
N LYS A 135 -6.60 -9.18 19.79
CA LYS A 135 -6.70 -9.57 21.20
C LYS A 135 -5.61 -8.93 22.06
N GLN A 136 -4.36 -8.93 21.61
CA GLN A 136 -3.23 -8.35 22.34
C GLN A 136 -3.43 -6.84 22.56
N LYS A 137 -3.88 -6.12 21.53
CA LYS A 137 -4.20 -4.69 21.64
C LYS A 137 -5.34 -4.46 22.64
N ALA A 138 -6.45 -5.20 22.52
CA ALA A 138 -7.60 -5.06 23.44
C ALA A 138 -7.25 -5.37 24.91
N LYS A 139 -6.39 -6.38 25.16
CA LYS A 139 -5.91 -6.73 26.52
C LYS A 139 -5.09 -5.59 27.15
N LYS A 140 -4.30 -4.85 26.36
CA LYS A 140 -3.52 -3.69 26.84
C LYS A 140 -4.41 -2.58 27.42
N TYR A 141 -5.63 -2.42 26.89
CA TYR A 141 -6.62 -1.43 27.37
C TYR A 141 -7.56 -1.96 28.47
N LYS A 142 -7.63 -3.28 28.71
CA LYS A 142 -8.40 -3.88 29.82
C LYS A 142 -7.63 -4.00 31.14
N LYS A 143 -6.34 -3.64 31.15
CA LYS A 143 -5.50 -3.57 32.36
C LYS A 143 -5.39 -2.15 32.94
N GLY A 144 -6.35 -1.28 32.65
CA GLY A 144 -6.52 0.04 33.27
C GLY A 144 -7.63 0.01 34.31
#